data_AF-A0A7J9AEK5-F1
#
_entry.id   AF-A0A7J9AEK5-F1
#
_cell.length_a   1.000
_cell.length_b   1.000
_cell.length_c   1.000
_cell.angle_alpha   90.00
_cell.angle_beta   90.00
_cell.angle_gamma   90.00
#
_symmetry.space_group_name_H-M   'P 1'
#
loop_
_entity.id
_entity.type
_entity.pdbx_description
1 polymer ?
#
loop_
_entity_poly.entity_id
_entity_poly.type
_entity_poly.pdbx_seq_one_letter_code
_entity_poly.pdbx_strand_id
1 'polypeptide(L)'
;MGCYTLNLSHNNLSGEIPASLEKLRGLYTIDIAYNELHCPVPNCPTFLNASVQELQGNKGLCGNASGLPPCTPFSKKGHKNNKTLYVIILPLLSATGLLISSIALLFAFKKRKKDA
;
A
#
# COMPACT_ATOMS: atom_id res chain seq x y z
N MET A 1 -1.22 7.89 -39.12
CA MET A 1 -1.32 7.87 -37.64
C MET A 1 -2.60 7.14 -37.28
N GLY A 2 -2.51 6.06 -36.50
CA GLY A 2 -3.68 5.30 -36.05
C GLY A 2 -4.24 5.89 -34.76
N CYS A 3 -5.56 5.88 -34.64
CA CYS A 3 -6.31 6.19 -33.43
C CYS A 3 -6.57 4.87 -32.71
N TYR A 4 -6.00 4.70 -31.52
CA TYR A 4 -6.08 3.45 -30.76
C TYR A 4 -6.99 3.61 -29.54
N THR A 5 -7.75 2.55 -29.28
CA THR A 5 -8.57 2.39 -28.07
C THR A 5 -7.90 1.36 -27.17
N LEU A 6 -7.72 1.70 -25.89
CA LEU A 6 -7.29 0.74 -24.87
C LEU A 6 -8.45 0.41 -23.93
N ASN A 7 -8.96 -0.82 -24.03
CA ASN A 7 -9.98 -1.32 -23.12
C ASN A 7 -9.35 -2.32 -22.13
N LEU A 8 -9.44 -2.00 -20.85
CA LEU A 8 -9.01 -2.79 -19.71
C LEU A 8 -10.14 -2.94 -18.67
N SER A 9 -11.39 -2.64 -19.04
CA SER A 9 -12.51 -2.68 -18.10
C SER A 9 -12.83 -4.10 -17.63
N HIS A 10 -13.50 -4.21 -16.48
CA HIS A 10 -13.92 -5.48 -15.88
C HIS A 10 -12.77 -6.45 -15.62
N ASN A 11 -11.66 -5.93 -15.09
CA ASN A 11 -10.54 -6.74 -14.64
C ASN A 11 -10.33 -6.53 -13.13
N ASN A 12 -9.36 -7.25 -12.57
CA ASN A 12 -8.96 -7.09 -11.17
C ASN A 12 -7.63 -6.32 -11.05
N LEU A 13 -7.39 -5.35 -11.95
CA LEU A 13 -6.18 -4.53 -11.91
C LEU A 13 -6.21 -3.64 -10.67
N SER A 14 -5.10 -3.60 -9.95
CA SER A 14 -4.94 -2.82 -8.73
C SER A 14 -3.65 -2.00 -8.79
N GLY A 15 -3.52 -1.04 -7.88
CA GLY A 15 -2.38 -0.13 -7.86
C GLY A 15 -2.66 1.19 -8.58
N GLU A 16 -1.57 1.88 -8.91
CA GLU A 16 -1.58 3.18 -9.55
C GLU A 16 -1.52 3.05 -11.08
N ILE A 17 -2.16 3.99 -11.79
CA ILE A 17 -2.05 4.08 -13.24
C ILE A 17 -0.64 4.60 -13.58
N PRO A 18 0.17 3.85 -14.35
CA PRO A 18 1.55 4.25 -14.61
C PRO A 18 1.61 5.46 -15.54
N ALA A 19 2.39 6.49 -15.17
CA ALA A 19 2.53 7.72 -15.97
C ALA A 19 3.10 7.48 -17.39
N SER A 20 3.69 6.31 -17.66
CA SER A 20 4.13 5.92 -19.00
C SER A 20 2.98 5.82 -20.00
N LEU A 21 1.73 5.64 -19.55
CA LEU A 21 0.55 5.61 -20.41
C LEU A 21 0.32 6.93 -21.15
N GLU A 22 0.77 8.06 -20.59
CA GLU A 22 0.74 9.37 -21.26
C GLU A 22 1.62 9.42 -22.51
N LYS A 23 2.63 8.54 -22.62
CA LYS A 23 3.59 8.53 -23.72
C LYS A 23 3.09 7.74 -24.94
N LEU A 24 1.95 7.06 -24.83
CA LEU A 24 1.37 6.27 -25.92
C LEU A 24 0.78 7.17 -27.01
N ARG A 25 1.61 7.48 -28.02
CA ARG A 25 1.20 8.30 -29.16
C ARG A 25 0.10 7.60 -29.96
N GLY A 26 -1.02 8.29 -30.14
CA GLY A 26 -2.18 7.79 -30.89
C GLY A 26 -3.23 7.10 -30.02
N LEU A 27 -3.02 6.99 -28.69
CA LEU A 27 -4.07 6.54 -27.78
C LEU A 27 -5.15 7.62 -27.65
N TYR A 28 -6.36 7.32 -28.10
CA TYR A 28 -7.46 8.26 -28.19
C TYR A 28 -8.52 8.04 -27.12
N THR A 29 -8.85 6.79 -26.82
CA THR A 29 -9.83 6.40 -25.80
C THR A 29 -9.25 5.36 -24.87
N ILE A 30 -9.68 5.43 -23.61
CA ILE A 30 -9.30 4.48 -22.58
C ILE A 30 -10.52 4.11 -21.75
N ASP A 31 -10.75 2.81 -21.58
CA ASP A 31 -11.78 2.26 -20.69
C ASP A 31 -11.09 1.41 -19.62
N ILE A 32 -11.16 1.84 -18.37
CA ILE A 32 -10.60 1.14 -17.20
C ILE A 32 -11.68 0.84 -16.16
N ALA A 33 -12.95 0.87 -16.57
CA ALA A 33 -14.07 0.74 -15.65
C ALA A 33 -14.03 -0.58 -14.87
N TYR A 34 -14.54 -0.56 -13.64
CA TYR A 34 -14.67 -1.75 -12.79
C TYR A 34 -13.35 -2.52 -12.61
N ASN A 35 -12.34 -1.83 -12.06
CA ASN A 35 -11.10 -2.39 -11.54
C ASN A 35 -10.90 -1.96 -10.07
N GLU A 36 -9.74 -2.26 -9.49
CA GLU A 36 -9.32 -1.85 -8.15
C GLU A 36 -8.24 -0.75 -8.18
N LEU A 37 -8.23 0.08 -9.22
CA LEU A 37 -7.23 1.14 -9.39
C LEU A 37 -7.45 2.29 -8.40
N HIS A 38 -6.35 2.93 -8.02
CA HIS A 38 -6.35 4.05 -7.09
C HIS A 38 -5.32 5.11 -7.46
N CYS A 39 -5.27 6.20 -6.67
CA CYS A 39 -4.41 7.37 -6.87
C CYS A 39 -4.87 8.27 -8.03
N PRO A 40 -4.21 9.43 -8.25
CA PRO A 40 -4.62 10.37 -9.29
C PRO A 40 -4.54 9.75 -10.69
N VAL A 41 -5.54 10.04 -11.54
CA VAL A 41 -5.44 9.72 -12.96
C VAL A 41 -4.39 10.62 -13.64
N PRO A 42 -3.67 10.12 -14.67
CA PRO A 42 -2.75 10.93 -15.46
C PRO A 42 -3.42 12.18 -16.05
N ASN A 43 -2.73 13.32 -16.04
CA ASN A 43 -3.30 14.59 -16.50
C ASN A 43 -3.02 14.80 -18.00
N CYS A 44 -3.55 13.90 -18.82
CA CYS A 44 -3.39 13.95 -20.28
C CYS A 44 -4.74 13.87 -21.01
N PRO A 45 -4.81 14.29 -22.29
CA PRO A 45 -6.07 14.44 -23.01
C PRO A 45 -6.96 13.19 -23.02
N THR A 46 -6.34 12.01 -23.11
CA THR A 46 -7.07 10.73 -23.14
C THR A 46 -7.86 10.48 -21.85
N PHE A 47 -7.28 10.78 -20.68
CA PHE A 47 -7.97 10.60 -19.40
C PHE A 47 -8.92 11.76 -19.09
N LEU A 48 -8.59 12.98 -19.49
CA LEU A 48 -9.48 14.14 -19.30
C LEU A 48 -10.75 14.05 -20.14
N ASN A 49 -10.66 13.46 -21.34
CA ASN A 49 -11.80 13.23 -22.23
C ASN A 49 -12.53 11.90 -21.97
N ALA A 50 -12.02 11.05 -21.07
CA ALA A 50 -12.69 9.81 -20.71
C ALA A 50 -14.05 10.12 -20.05
N SER A 51 -15.06 9.37 -20.44
CA SER A 51 -16.40 9.47 -19.88
C SER A 51 -16.45 8.91 -18.46
N VAL A 52 -17.51 9.26 -17.72
CA VAL A 52 -17.76 8.72 -16.38
C VAL A 52 -17.86 7.20 -16.43
N GLN A 53 -18.45 6.64 -17.50
CA GLN A 53 -18.58 5.18 -17.65
C GLN A 53 -17.24 4.46 -17.84
N GLU A 54 -16.24 5.11 -18.41
CA GLU A 54 -14.92 4.54 -18.67
C GLU A 54 -14.00 4.53 -17.42
N LEU A 55 -14.32 5.36 -16.41
CA LEU A 55 -13.52 5.48 -15.18
C LEU A 55 -14.23 4.90 -13.94
N GLN A 56 -15.54 4.63 -14.02
CA GLN A 56 -16.36 4.19 -12.90
C GLN A 56 -15.88 2.86 -12.29
N GLY A 57 -16.36 2.56 -11.09
CA GLY A 57 -16.05 1.29 -10.40
C GLY A 57 -14.68 1.25 -9.71
N ASN A 58 -13.79 2.22 -9.96
CA ASN A 58 -12.50 2.35 -9.29
C ASN A 58 -12.60 3.32 -8.10
N LYS A 59 -12.82 2.80 -6.89
CA LYS A 59 -13.12 3.63 -5.68
C LYS A 59 -11.99 4.57 -5.24
N GLY A 60 -10.75 4.27 -5.64
CA GLY A 60 -9.57 5.03 -5.21
C GLY A 60 -9.09 6.09 -6.19
N LEU A 61 -9.74 6.23 -7.36
CA LEU A 61 -9.34 7.23 -8.36
C LEU A 61 -9.79 8.63 -7.95
N CYS A 62 -8.95 9.60 -8.28
CA CYS A 62 -9.24 11.01 -8.13
C CYS A 62 -8.57 11.79 -9.27
N GLY A 63 -8.97 13.04 -9.47
CA GLY A 63 -8.29 13.91 -10.43
C GLY A 63 -9.24 14.92 -11.05
N ASN A 64 -8.84 15.44 -12.21
CA ASN A 64 -9.60 16.46 -12.93
C ASN A 64 -10.44 15.88 -14.09
N ALA A 65 -10.42 14.55 -14.26
CA ALA A 65 -11.25 13.87 -15.24
C ALA A 65 -12.73 13.88 -14.82
N SER A 66 -13.63 13.85 -15.80
CA SER A 66 -15.06 13.93 -15.56
C SER A 66 -15.56 12.77 -14.69
N GLY A 67 -16.36 13.09 -13.67
CA GLY A 67 -16.94 12.09 -12.77
C GLY A 67 -16.01 11.57 -11.66
N LEU A 68 -14.76 12.03 -11.60
CA LEU A 68 -13.88 11.75 -10.47
C LEU A 68 -13.92 12.86 -9.42
N PRO A 69 -13.77 12.52 -8.13
CA PRO A 69 -13.57 13.52 -7.09
C PRO A 69 -12.19 14.18 -7.24
N PRO A 70 -12.02 15.45 -6.82
CA PRO A 70 -10.72 16.08 -6.79
C PRO A 70 -9.80 15.35 -5.80
N CYS A 71 -8.52 15.24 -6.15
CA CYS A 71 -7.55 14.68 -5.23
C CYS A 71 -7.36 15.61 -4.04
N THR A 72 -7.63 15.11 -2.83
CA THR A 72 -7.28 15.83 -1.62
C THR A 72 -5.79 15.62 -1.35
N PRO A 73 -5.04 16.64 -0.87
CA PRO A 73 -3.68 16.43 -0.42
C PRO A 73 -3.73 15.37 0.69
N PHE A 74 -3.21 14.18 0.38
CA PHE A 74 -3.24 13.03 1.26
C PHE A 74 -2.67 13.42 2.63
N SER A 75 -3.52 13.55 3.65
CA SER A 75 -3.07 13.29 5.02
C SER A 75 -2.48 11.91 4.98
N LYS A 76 -1.14 11.79 5.10
CA LYS A 76 -0.48 10.50 5.24
C LYS A 76 -1.08 9.79 6.45
N LYS A 77 -2.13 9.00 6.27
CA LYS A 77 -2.54 8.01 7.25
C LYS A 77 -1.54 6.88 7.10
N GLY A 78 -0.31 7.12 7.55
CA GLY A 78 0.65 6.08 7.82
C GLY A 78 -0.04 5.15 8.80
N HIS A 79 -0.54 4.04 8.29
CA HIS A 79 -1.01 2.93 9.09
C HIS A 79 0.20 2.42 9.86
N LYS A 80 0.49 3.02 11.03
CA LYS A 80 1.40 2.46 12.01
C LYS A 80 0.74 1.19 12.53
N ASN A 81 1.02 0.09 11.87
CA ASN A 81 0.79 -1.23 12.40
C ASN A 81 1.69 -1.38 13.64
N ASN A 82 1.07 -1.36 14.82
CA ASN A 82 1.67 -1.76 16.09
C ASN A 82 2.33 -3.16 16.07
N LYS A 83 2.17 -3.94 15.00
CA LYS A 83 2.85 -5.22 14.75
C LYS A 83 4.37 -5.10 14.72
N THR A 84 4.95 -4.04 14.15
CA THR A 84 6.42 -3.85 14.12
C THR A 84 7.02 -3.70 15.53
N LEU A 85 6.25 -3.11 16.46
CA LEU A 85 6.66 -2.95 17.86
C LEU A 85 6.63 -4.29 18.61
N TYR A 86 5.60 -5.12 18.41
CA TYR A 86 5.51 -6.46 19.03
C TYR A 86 6.60 -7.42 18.54
N VAL A 87 6.95 -7.36 17.25
CA VAL A 87 8.00 -8.19 16.65
C VAL A 87 9.38 -7.91 17.27
N ILE A 88 9.64 -6.68 17.74
CA ILE A 88 10.92 -6.28 18.35
C ILE A 88 10.90 -6.44 19.88
N ILE A 89 9.78 -6.16 20.54
CA ILE A 89 9.68 -6.21 22.01
C ILE A 89 9.65 -7.65 22.55
N LEU A 90 9.00 -8.58 21.86
CA LEU A 90 8.85 -9.96 22.33
C LEU A 90 10.20 -10.73 22.47
N PRO A 91 11.17 -10.60 21.53
CA PRO A 91 12.50 -11.18 21.69
C PRO A 91 13.33 -10.57 22.84
N LEU A 92 13.21 -9.25 23.07
CA LEU A 92 14.02 -8.54 24.08
C LEU A 92 13.59 -8.90 25.51
N LEU A 93 12.29 -9.04 25.75
CA LEU A 93 11.75 -9.43 27.06
C LEU A 93 12.06 -10.90 27.41
N SER A 94 12.03 -11.80 26.41
CA SER A 94 12.31 -13.23 26.64
C SER A 94 13.80 -13.49 26.90
N ALA A 95 14.71 -12.87 26.13
CA ALA A 95 16.15 -13.04 26.32
C ALA A 95 16.64 -12.54 27.69
N THR A 96 16.13 -11.40 28.15
CA THR A 96 16.48 -10.83 29.46
C THR A 96 15.96 -11.70 30.62
N GLY A 97 14.74 -12.22 30.53
CA GLY A 97 14.18 -13.14 31.51
C GLY A 97 15.00 -14.44 31.69
N LEU A 98 15.44 -15.04 30.58
CA LEU A 98 16.28 -16.24 30.62
C LEU A 98 17.65 -16.00 31.25
N LEU A 99 18.30 -14.87 30.94
CA LEU A 99 19.58 -14.52 31.55
C LEU A 99 19.47 -14.33 33.06
N ILE A 100 18.47 -13.58 33.52
CA ILE A 100 18.24 -13.33 34.95
C ILE A 100 17.98 -14.66 35.70
N SER A 101 17.14 -15.53 35.12
CA SER A 101 16.82 -16.85 35.71
C SER A 101 18.08 -17.72 35.82
N SER A 102 18.90 -17.78 34.76
CA SER A 102 20.14 -18.58 34.77
C SER A 102 21.15 -18.10 35.82
N ILE A 103 21.31 -16.78 35.96
CA ILE A 103 22.19 -16.18 36.97
C ILE A 103 21.68 -16.49 38.38
N ALA A 104 20.37 -16.34 38.62
CA ALA A 104 19.76 -16.65 39.91
C ALA A 104 19.95 -18.12 40.30
N LEU A 105 19.80 -19.05 39.35
CA LEU A 105 20.08 -20.47 39.56
C LEU A 105 21.55 -20.71 39.92
N LEU A 106 22.50 -20.12 39.21
CA LEU A 106 23.93 -20.24 39.51
C LEU A 106 24.26 -19.74 40.92
N PHE A 107 23.70 -18.60 41.34
CA PHE A 107 23.87 -18.10 42.71
C PHE A 107 23.26 -19.03 43.75
N ALA A 108 22.07 -19.59 43.49
CA ALA A 108 21.44 -20.55 44.38
C ALA A 108 22.26 -21.85 44.52
N PHE A 109 22.83 -22.37 43.42
CA PHE A 109 23.72 -23.53 43.45
C PHE A 109 25.03 -23.24 44.19
N LYS A 110 25.64 -22.06 43.98
CA LYS A 110 26.85 -21.66 44.71
C LYS A 110 26.57 -21.49 46.21
N LYS A 111 25.39 -20.97 46.58
CA LYS A 111 24.96 -20.86 47.98
C LYS A 111 24.80 -22.25 48.61
N ARG A 112 24.08 -23.17 47.95
CA ARG A 112 23.92 -24.56 48.43
C ARG A 112 25.23 -25.31 48.66
N LYS A 113 26.25 -25.07 47.82
CA LYS A 113 27.59 -25.69 47.98
C LYS A 113 28.40 -25.10 49.15
N LYS A 114 28.12 -23.85 49.55
CA LYS A 114 28.79 -23.21 50.70
C LYS A 114 28.17 -23.62 52.04
N ASP A 115 26.88 -23.96 52.03
CA ASP A 115 26.09 -24.35 53.21
C ASP A 115 26.11 -25.88 53.46
N ALA A 116 26.86 -26.66 52.66
CA ALA A 116 27.04 -28.11 52.76
C ALA A 116 28.52 -28.43 53.04
#